data_AF-A0A4Q2XQ35-F1
#
_entry.id   AF-A0A4Q2XQ35-F1
#
_cell.length_a   1.000
_cell.length_b   1.000
_cell.length_c   1.000
_cell.angle_alpha   90.00
_cell.angle_beta   90.00
_cell.angle_gamma   90.00
#
_symmetry.space_group_name_H-M   'P 1'
#
loop_
_entity.id
_entity.type
_entity.pdbx_description
1 polymer ?
#
loop_
_entity_poly.entity_id
_entity_poly.type
_entity_poly.pdbx_seq_one_letter_code
_entity_poly.pdbx_strand_id
1 'polypeptide(L)'
;MAARTNWLDSHPEFYNTLTDSCASAISLHLMHAMGRTELLFGRRFSPAAYEKQGYREGWLLHAKPDFQADREASHINARARSINDDSDFSTRIRTHLPTPPVQPSYGSGSY
;
A
#
# COMPACT_ATOMS: atom_id res chain seq x y z
N MET A 1 11.42 -7.52 2.47
CA MET A 1 11.74 -6.18 1.94
C MET A 1 12.98 -5.56 2.60
N ALA A 2 13.07 -5.55 3.93
CA ALA A 2 14.20 -4.93 4.66
C ALA A 2 15.61 -5.38 4.21
N ALA A 3 15.82 -6.68 3.94
CA ALA A 3 17.12 -7.18 3.49
C ALA A 3 17.62 -6.56 2.18
N ARG A 4 16.72 -6.36 1.19
CA ARG A 4 17.10 -5.72 -0.08
C ARG A 4 17.40 -4.23 0.12
N THR A 5 16.58 -3.53 0.90
CA THR A 5 16.80 -2.11 1.20
C THR A 5 18.15 -1.89 1.87
N ASN A 6 18.52 -2.73 2.84
CA ASN A 6 19.82 -2.64 3.51
C ASN A 6 20.98 -2.98 2.57
N TRP A 7 20.78 -3.90 1.63
CA TRP A 7 21.82 -4.26 0.67
C TRP A 7 22.09 -3.13 -0.35
N LEU A 8 21.05 -2.42 -0.80
CA LEU A 8 21.16 -1.29 -1.73
C LEU A 8 21.98 -0.10 -1.18
N ASP A 9 22.10 0.03 0.14
CA ASP A 9 22.97 1.02 0.78
C ASP A 9 24.46 0.80 0.43
N SER A 10 24.87 -0.46 0.40
CA SER A 10 26.25 -0.88 0.09
C SER A 10 26.47 -1.22 -1.39
N HIS A 11 25.40 -1.55 -2.12
CA HIS A 11 25.44 -1.98 -3.53
C HIS A 11 24.36 -1.24 -4.33
N PRO A 12 24.62 0.02 -4.74
CA PRO A 12 23.63 0.78 -5.50
C PRO A 12 23.40 0.13 -6.87
N GLU A 13 22.13 -0.11 -7.20
CA GLU A 13 21.69 -0.62 -8.50
C GLU A 13 21.05 0.51 -9.34
N PHE A 14 21.05 0.35 -10.66
CA PHE A 14 20.31 1.26 -11.52
C PHE A 14 18.81 1.09 -11.30
N TYR A 15 18.16 2.14 -10.80
CA TYR A 15 16.74 2.14 -10.48
C TYR A 15 15.90 2.37 -11.74
N ASN A 16 15.42 1.29 -12.35
CA ASN A 16 14.48 1.37 -13.47
C ASN A 16 13.05 1.55 -12.93
N THR A 17 12.53 2.77 -13.00
CA THR A 17 11.19 3.15 -12.48
C THR A 17 10.02 2.37 -13.08
N LEU A 18 10.21 1.69 -14.22
CA LEU A 18 9.19 0.86 -14.84
C LEU A 18 9.11 -0.54 -14.22
N THR A 19 10.24 -1.08 -13.75
CA THR A 19 10.34 -2.44 -13.20
C THR A 19 10.54 -2.46 -11.69
N ASP A 20 11.11 -1.40 -11.15
CA ASP A 20 11.40 -1.15 -9.74
C ASP A 20 10.58 0.06 -9.30
N SER A 21 9.37 -0.21 -8.83
CA SER A 21 8.44 0.77 -8.27
C SER A 21 7.86 0.23 -6.97
N CYS A 22 7.23 1.09 -6.18
CA CYS A 22 6.52 0.64 -4.98
C CYS A 22 5.46 -0.42 -5.31
N ALA A 23 4.78 -0.29 -6.45
CA ALA A 23 3.79 -1.27 -6.87
C ALA A 23 4.40 -2.63 -7.24
N SER A 24 5.54 -2.67 -7.93
CA SER A 24 6.19 -3.94 -8.26
C SER A 24 6.79 -4.62 -7.02
N ALA A 25 7.40 -3.86 -6.11
CA ALA A 25 7.93 -4.37 -4.85
C ALA A 25 6.83 -4.95 -3.94
N ILE A 26 5.72 -4.23 -3.75
CA ILE A 26 4.57 -4.71 -2.97
C ILE A 26 3.94 -5.93 -3.62
N SER A 27 3.74 -5.90 -4.95
CA SER A 27 3.15 -7.04 -5.67
C SER A 27 4.00 -8.30 -5.52
N LEU A 28 5.32 -8.20 -5.64
CA LEU A 28 6.23 -9.34 -5.48
C LEU A 28 6.15 -9.93 -4.06
N HIS A 29 6.10 -9.07 -3.05
CA HIS A 29 5.96 -9.52 -1.67
C HIS A 29 4.61 -10.20 -1.42
N LEU A 30 3.52 -9.63 -1.94
CA LEU A 30 2.18 -10.19 -1.80
C LEU A 30 2.05 -11.55 -2.51
N MET A 31 2.63 -11.68 -3.70
CA MET A 31 2.72 -12.96 -4.41
C MET A 31 3.41 -14.04 -3.57
N HIS A 32 4.54 -13.69 -2.96
CA HIS A 32 5.26 -14.60 -2.05
C HIS A 32 4.41 -14.97 -0.83
N ALA A 33 3.86 -13.97 -0.13
CA ALA A 33 3.09 -14.18 1.10
C ALA A 33 1.81 -15.01 0.88
N MET A 34 1.16 -14.87 -0.28
CA MET A 34 -0.06 -15.59 -0.62
C MET A 34 0.19 -16.92 -1.35
N GLY A 35 1.44 -17.29 -1.62
CA GLY A 35 1.77 -18.48 -2.42
C GLY A 35 1.23 -18.43 -3.86
N ARG A 36 1.02 -17.22 -4.42
CA ARG A 36 0.46 -17.04 -5.76
C ARG A 36 1.56 -16.65 -6.75
N THR A 37 1.82 -17.53 -7.71
CA THR A 37 2.80 -17.31 -8.81
C THR A 37 2.16 -16.76 -10.08
N GLU A 38 0.82 -16.79 -10.16
CA GLU A 38 0.05 -16.33 -11.33
C GLU A 38 0.35 -14.84 -11.61
N LEU A 39 0.85 -14.60 -12.81
CA LEU A 39 1.59 -13.42 -13.22
C LEU A 39 0.75 -12.13 -13.14
N LEU A 40 0.95 -11.33 -12.08
CA LEU A 40 0.55 -9.91 -12.05
C LEU A 40 1.34 -9.04 -13.05
N PHE A 41 2.07 -9.63 -13.99
CA PHE A 41 3.01 -8.93 -14.89
C PHE A 41 2.34 -7.88 -15.79
N GLY A 42 1.10 -8.11 -16.23
CA GLY A 42 0.36 -7.14 -17.05
C GLY A 42 -0.17 -5.91 -16.29
N ARG A 43 -0.29 -6.00 -14.95
CA ARG A 43 -0.82 -4.92 -14.10
C ARG A 43 0.25 -4.10 -13.38
N ARG A 44 1.52 -4.50 -13.45
CA ARG A 44 2.68 -3.88 -12.76
C ARG A 44 2.85 -2.39 -13.03
N PHE A 45 2.28 -1.91 -14.13
CA PHE A 45 2.45 -0.54 -14.60
C PHE A 45 1.45 0.46 -14.02
N SER A 46 0.43 0.02 -13.26
CA SER A 46 -0.55 0.93 -12.64
C SER A 46 -0.78 0.61 -11.16
N PRO A 47 -0.15 1.37 -10.23
CA PRO A 47 -0.44 1.28 -8.81
C PRO A 47 -1.95 1.39 -8.49
N ALA A 48 -2.66 2.27 -9.21
CA ALA A 48 -4.10 2.47 -9.05
C ALA A 48 -4.93 1.23 -9.45
N ALA A 49 -4.45 0.41 -10.39
CA ALA A 49 -5.12 -0.83 -10.78
C ALA A 49 -5.04 -1.90 -9.68
N TYR A 50 -3.95 -1.91 -8.90
CA TYR A 50 -3.79 -2.81 -7.75
C TYR A 50 -4.62 -2.41 -6.55
N GLU A 51 -4.77 -1.11 -6.31
CA GLU A 51 -5.62 -0.60 -5.23
C GLU A 51 -7.07 -1.09 -5.38
N LYS A 52 -7.68 -0.85 -6.55
CA LYS A 52 -9.04 -1.30 -6.85
C LYS A 52 -9.16 -2.83 -6.86
N GLN A 53 -8.10 -3.53 -7.27
CA GLN A 53 -8.05 -4.98 -7.24
C GLN A 53 -8.03 -5.52 -5.81
N GLY A 54 -7.13 -5.01 -4.96
CA GLY A 54 -7.00 -5.42 -3.57
C GLY A 54 -8.27 -5.12 -2.76
N TYR A 55 -8.96 -4.03 -3.06
CA TYR A 55 -10.28 -3.75 -2.50
C TYR A 55 -11.31 -4.84 -2.87
N ARG A 56 -11.43 -5.17 -4.16
CA ARG A 56 -12.38 -6.19 -4.64
C ARG A 56 -12.04 -7.59 -4.13
N GLU A 57 -10.77 -7.91 -4.01
CA GLU A 57 -10.27 -9.25 -3.64
C GLU A 57 -10.08 -9.41 -2.13
N GLY A 58 -10.42 -8.38 -1.33
CA GLY A 58 -10.36 -8.43 0.14
C GLY A 58 -8.95 -8.41 0.72
N TRP A 59 -7.95 -8.00 -0.07
CA TRP A 59 -6.55 -7.90 0.38
C TRP A 59 -6.31 -6.64 1.22
N LEU A 60 -7.15 -5.62 1.03
CA LEU A 60 -7.09 -4.36 1.74
C LEU A 60 -8.25 -4.29 2.72
N LEU A 61 -7.97 -3.84 3.93
CA LEU A 61 -9.02 -3.40 4.83
C LEU A 61 -9.60 -2.09 4.33
N HIS A 62 -10.91 -1.98 4.35
CA HIS A 62 -11.64 -0.80 3.94
C HIS A 62 -12.77 -0.52 4.93
N ALA A 63 -13.12 0.75 5.10
CA ALA A 63 -14.11 1.19 6.08
C ALA A 63 -15.52 1.32 5.47
N LYS A 64 -15.60 1.56 4.16
CA LYS A 64 -16.85 1.59 3.38
C LYS A 64 -17.02 0.30 2.58
N PRO A 65 -18.24 -0.02 2.10
CA PRO A 65 -18.48 -1.16 1.22
C PRO A 65 -18.17 -0.87 -0.25
N ASP A 66 -18.25 0.39 -0.69
CA ASP A 66 -17.91 0.81 -2.06
C ASP A 66 -16.53 1.45 -2.17
N PHE A 67 -15.77 1.08 -3.21
CA PHE A 67 -14.40 1.54 -3.44
C PHE A 67 -14.31 3.06 -3.64
N GLN A 68 -15.22 3.65 -4.41
CA GLN A 68 -15.17 5.11 -4.66
C GLN A 68 -15.49 5.87 -3.39
N ALA A 69 -16.51 5.43 -2.65
CA ALA A 69 -16.87 6.04 -1.38
C ALA A 69 -15.71 5.97 -0.35
N ASP A 70 -15.01 4.84 -0.25
CA ASP A 70 -13.85 4.69 0.65
C ASP A 70 -12.68 5.59 0.23
N ARG A 71 -12.42 5.66 -1.09
CA ARG A 71 -11.36 6.49 -1.67
C ARG A 71 -11.62 7.98 -1.47
N GLU A 72 -12.86 8.43 -1.67
CA GLU A 72 -13.26 9.82 -1.45
C GLU A 72 -13.16 10.19 0.04
N ALA A 73 -13.66 9.32 0.94
CA ALA A 73 -13.54 9.52 2.38
C ALA A 73 -12.08 9.56 2.86
N SER A 74 -11.20 8.82 2.18
CA SER A 74 -9.77 8.74 2.51
C SER A 74 -8.92 9.81 1.80
N HIS A 75 -9.51 10.74 1.06
CA HIS A 75 -8.76 11.72 0.29
C HIS A 75 -8.14 12.80 1.20
N ILE A 76 -6.79 12.81 1.29
CA ILE A 76 -6.06 13.71 2.19
C ILE A 76 -5.49 14.96 1.51
N ASN A 77 -5.43 15.02 0.17
CA ASN A 77 -4.62 16.01 -0.54
C ASN A 77 -5.03 17.47 -0.24
N ALA A 78 -6.32 17.76 -0.17
CA ALA A 78 -6.80 19.10 0.16
C ALA A 78 -6.33 19.53 1.56
N ARG A 79 -6.38 18.59 2.51
CA ARG A 79 -5.99 18.82 3.89
C ARG A 79 -4.48 18.91 4.08
N ALA A 80 -3.73 18.07 3.37
CA ALA A 80 -2.27 18.16 3.33
C ALA A 80 -1.82 19.53 2.85
N ARG A 81 -2.40 20.04 1.75
CA ARG A 81 -2.10 21.39 1.24
C ARG A 81 -2.45 22.51 2.22
N SER A 82 -3.54 22.37 2.98
CA SER A 82 -3.94 23.40 3.94
C SER A 82 -3.07 23.42 5.22
N ILE A 83 -2.43 22.30 5.57
CA ILE A 83 -1.59 22.20 6.78
C ILE A 83 -0.14 22.57 6.47
N ASN A 84 0.37 22.22 5.29
CA ASN A 84 1.74 22.50 4.85
C ASN A 84 2.82 21.94 5.81
N ASP A 85 3.75 22.75 6.32
CA ASP A 85 4.93 22.29 7.08
C ASP A 85 4.73 22.25 8.61
N ASP A 86 3.51 21.97 9.05
CA ASP A 86 3.18 21.86 10.47
C ASP A 86 3.93 20.68 11.14
N SER A 87 4.40 20.88 12.38
CA SER A 87 5.13 19.83 13.12
C SER A 87 4.30 18.56 13.35
N ASP A 88 2.97 18.71 13.42
CA ASP A 88 2.02 17.61 13.58
C ASP A 88 1.35 17.20 12.25
N PHE A 89 1.93 17.58 11.11
CA PHE A 89 1.37 17.33 9.77
C PHE A 89 0.82 15.92 9.60
N SER A 90 1.62 14.91 9.94
CA SER A 90 1.25 13.50 9.81
C SER A 90 0.01 13.13 10.62
N THR A 91 -0.13 13.64 11.84
CA THR A 91 -1.30 13.38 12.67
C THR A 91 -2.50 14.12 12.09
N ARG A 92 -2.34 15.41 11.80
CA ARG A 92 -3.42 16.29 11.38
C ARG A 92 -4.09 15.86 10.06
N ILE A 93 -3.32 15.39 9.06
CA ILE A 93 -3.88 14.91 7.79
C ILE A 93 -4.71 13.61 7.92
N ARG A 94 -4.58 12.89 9.05
CA ARG A 94 -5.24 11.58 9.26
C ARG A 94 -6.47 11.62 10.16
N THR A 95 -6.72 12.74 10.85
CA THR A 95 -7.81 12.82 11.85
C THR A 95 -9.23 12.65 11.30
N HIS A 96 -9.44 12.81 9.99
CA HIS A 96 -10.75 12.58 9.34
C HIS A 96 -10.86 11.23 8.65
N LEU A 97 -9.79 10.43 8.63
CA LEU A 97 -9.80 9.17 7.89
C LEU A 97 -10.79 8.20 8.53
N PRO A 98 -11.53 7.44 7.71
CA PRO A 98 -12.44 6.45 8.24
C PRO A 98 -11.64 5.29 8.84
N THR A 99 -12.08 4.81 10.01
CA THR A 99 -11.42 3.69 10.69
C THR A 99 -11.80 2.38 10.02
N PRO A 100 -10.84 1.64 9.43
CA PRO A 100 -11.12 0.31 8.91
C PRO A 100 -11.42 -0.67 10.06
N PRO A 101 -12.13 -1.78 9.79
CA PRO A 101 -12.32 -2.81 10.80
C PRO A 101 -10.97 -3.35 11.29
N VAL A 102 -10.89 -3.66 12.58
CA VAL A 102 -9.70 -4.26 13.19
C VAL A 102 -9.49 -5.63 12.54
N GLN A 103 -8.28 -5.91 12.04
CA GLN A 103 -7.97 -7.28 11.58
C GLN A 103 -8.16 -8.25 12.75
N PRO A 104 -8.85 -9.38 12.57
CA PRO A 104 -8.82 -10.42 13.57
C PRO A 104 -7.35 -10.80 13.82
N SER A 105 -6.94 -10.84 15.08
CA SER A 105 -5.59 -11.28 15.44
C SER A 105 -5.43 -12.71 14.94
N TYR A 106 -4.73 -12.91 13.83
CA TYR A 106 -4.23 -14.22 13.48
C TYR A 106 -3.26 -14.60 14.60
N GLY A 107 -3.68 -15.56 15.45
CA GLY A 107 -2.87 -16.05 16.56
C GLY A 107 -1.47 -16.36 16.06
N SER A 108 -0.47 -16.07 16.88
CA SER A 108 0.93 -16.43 16.66
C SER A 108 1.05 -17.94 16.42
N GLY A 109 0.88 -18.35 15.17
CA GLY A 109 1.24 -19.67 14.68
C GLY A 109 2.75 -19.74 14.72
N SER A 110 3.26 -20.49 15.69
CA SER A 110 4.66 -20.87 15.82
C SER A 110 5.16 -21.44 14.48
N TYR A 111 6.10 -20.74 13.85
CA TYR A 111 7.00 -21.33 12.85
C TYR A 111 8.09 -22.12 13.56
#